data_AF-A0A6A6KCA1-F1
#
_entry.id   AF-A0A6A6KCA1-F1
#
_cell.length_a   1.000
_cell.length_b   1.000
_cell.length_c   1.000
_cell.angle_alpha   90.00
_cell.angle_beta   90.00
_cell.angle_gamma   90.00
#
_symmetry.space_group_name_H-M   'P 1'
#
loop_
_entity.id
_entity.type
_entity.pdbx_description
1 polymer ?
#
loop_
_entity_poly.entity_id
_entity_poly.type
_entity_poly.pdbx_seq_one_letter_code
_entity_poly.pdbx_strand_id
1 'polypeptide(L)'
;MVADDPRMKIGRIVEGIDLYISSLKSIDDPSQGNFTLEIDSSGLQVILKQGMAVKARSGMWNGLGFSGMPIMKPNTLYNFTYISNQREKYFTYELLNKSVISKMVLDESGKMELFTWNDLARNWIGFSVVPVDKCDAYALCGVNGICSLSNSQTCGCLNRFIPTNWETDWTSGCARIMSLDCQKGDGFIKVFQHQIA
;
A
#
# COMPACT_ATOMS: atom_id res chain seq x y z
N MET A 1 -5.53 9.42 14.20
CA MET A 1 -6.13 10.72 13.83
C MET A 1 -7.28 10.46 12.85
N VAL A 2 -8.50 10.92 13.16
CA VAL A 2 -9.63 10.85 12.21
C VAL A 2 -9.52 12.05 11.28
N ALA A 3 -9.45 11.82 9.98
CA ALA A 3 -9.45 12.90 9.01
C ALA A 3 -10.86 13.10 8.46
N ASP A 4 -11.52 14.16 8.93
CA ASP A 4 -12.89 14.55 8.51
C ASP A 4 -12.90 15.64 7.41
N ASP A 5 -11.74 16.03 6.84
CA ASP A 5 -11.63 17.07 5.80
C ASP A 5 -11.52 16.45 4.38
N PRO A 6 -12.40 16.85 3.43
CA PRO A 6 -12.32 16.48 2.00
C PRO A 6 -11.04 16.86 1.25
N ARG A 7 -10.01 17.38 1.92
CA ARG A 7 -8.71 17.79 1.32
C ARG A 7 -7.52 17.28 2.12
N MET A 8 -7.65 16.12 2.76
CA MET A 8 -6.54 15.49 3.47
C MET A 8 -5.39 15.16 2.52
N LYS A 9 -4.22 15.75 2.79
CA LYS A 9 -2.97 15.46 2.08
C LYS A 9 -2.09 14.55 2.93
N ILE A 10 -1.57 13.49 2.33
CA ILE A 10 -0.49 12.65 2.89
C ILE A 10 0.74 12.88 2.03
N GLY A 11 1.80 13.45 2.59
CA GLY A 11 3.03 13.75 1.87
C GLY A 11 3.62 15.12 2.17
N ARG A 12 4.59 15.51 1.34
CA ARG A 12 5.30 16.78 1.46
C ARG A 12 4.57 17.88 0.70
N ILE A 13 4.27 18.97 1.39
CA ILE A 13 3.63 20.17 0.79
C ILE A 13 4.63 21.33 0.61
N VAL A 14 4.19 22.41 -0.04
CA VAL A 14 5.00 23.57 -0.49
C VAL A 14 5.82 24.26 0.61
N GLU A 15 5.54 23.99 1.89
CA GLU A 15 6.27 24.54 3.04
C GLU A 15 7.36 23.59 3.58
N GLY A 16 7.62 22.46 2.92
CA GLY A 16 8.52 21.42 3.42
C GLY A 16 7.96 20.61 4.58
N ILE A 17 6.67 20.82 4.90
CA ILE A 17 5.93 20.08 5.93
C ILE A 17 5.56 18.71 5.39
N ASP A 18 5.92 17.66 6.13
CA ASP A 18 5.53 16.28 5.86
C ASP A 18 4.25 15.95 6.64
N LEU A 19 3.18 15.62 5.92
CA LEU A 19 1.90 15.22 6.46
C LEU A 19 1.77 13.69 6.39
N TYR A 20 1.40 13.08 7.51
CA TYR A 20 1.21 11.63 7.62
C TYR A 20 0.06 11.32 8.56
N ILE A 21 -0.46 10.09 8.48
CA ILE A 21 -1.49 9.61 9.42
C ILE A 21 -0.80 8.77 10.48
N SER A 22 -1.09 9.04 11.76
CA SER A 22 -0.72 8.16 12.86
C SER A 22 -1.93 7.40 13.39
N SER A 23 -1.69 6.17 13.84
CA SER A 23 -2.71 5.39 14.53
C SER A 23 -3.08 6.02 15.87
N LEU A 24 -4.24 5.65 16.38
CA LEU A 24 -4.54 5.79 17.80
C LEU A 24 -3.74 4.74 18.58
N LYS A 25 -3.54 4.99 19.87
CA LYS A 25 -2.91 4.02 20.76
C LYS A 25 -3.88 2.91 21.16
N SER A 26 -5.15 3.26 21.36
CA SER A 26 -6.28 2.33 21.45
C SER A 26 -7.58 3.06 21.12
N ILE A 27 -8.69 2.33 21.08
CA ILE A 27 -10.03 2.92 20.90
C ILE A 27 -10.38 3.96 21.98
N ASP A 28 -9.86 3.78 23.21
CA ASP A 28 -10.12 4.66 24.35
C ASP A 28 -9.02 5.71 24.59
N ASP A 29 -7.85 5.57 23.94
CA ASP A 29 -6.70 6.44 24.08
C ASP A 29 -6.33 7.08 22.72
N PRO A 30 -6.74 8.34 22.47
CA PRO A 30 -6.51 9.01 21.20
C PRO A 30 -5.08 9.52 21.01
N SER A 31 -4.18 9.28 21.98
CA SER A 31 -2.77 9.60 21.81
C SER A 31 -2.14 8.81 20.67
N GLN A 32 -0.97 9.26 20.22
CA GLN A 32 -0.27 8.67 19.09
C GLN A 32 0.09 7.21 19.37
N GLY A 33 -0.37 6.32 18.50
CA GLY A 33 0.01 4.91 18.52
C GLY A 33 1.29 4.61 17.74
N ASN A 34 1.57 3.32 17.54
CA ASN A 34 2.83 2.85 16.99
C ASN A 34 2.88 2.76 15.46
N PHE A 35 1.75 2.97 14.77
CA PHE A 35 1.68 2.86 13.33
C PHE A 35 1.57 4.22 12.64
N THR A 36 2.25 4.35 11.50
CA THR A 36 2.14 5.52 10.63
C THR A 36 1.92 5.13 9.18
N LEU A 37 1.15 5.95 8.46
CA LEU A 37 1.05 5.91 7.00
C LEU A 37 1.62 7.20 6.45
N GLU A 38 2.74 7.10 5.73
CA GLU A 38 3.52 8.25 5.25
C GLU A 38 4.00 8.02 3.82
N ILE A 39 4.40 9.10 3.14
CA ILE A 39 5.11 8.98 1.86
C ILE A 39 6.59 8.67 2.14
N ASP A 40 7.16 7.75 1.37
CA ASP A 40 8.56 7.39 1.49
C ASP A 40 9.51 8.53 1.10
N SER A 41 10.77 8.46 1.52
CA SER A 41 11.76 9.51 1.24
C SER A 41 11.95 9.83 -0.25
N SER A 42 11.71 8.86 -1.15
CA SER A 42 11.78 9.10 -2.59
C SER A 42 10.57 9.89 -3.13
N GLY A 43 9.45 9.86 -2.41
CA GLY A 43 8.20 10.45 -2.83
C GLY A 43 7.58 9.67 -3.98
N LEU A 44 7.70 8.34 -3.98
CA LEU A 44 7.14 7.48 -5.02
C LEU A 44 6.05 6.56 -4.47
N GLN A 45 6.04 6.32 -3.17
CA GLN A 45 5.17 5.33 -2.54
C GLN A 45 4.66 5.81 -1.19
N VAL A 46 3.48 5.34 -0.83
CA VAL A 46 2.95 5.40 0.54
C VAL A 46 3.37 4.12 1.26
N ILE A 47 3.87 4.25 2.48
CA ILE A 47 4.36 3.16 3.30
C ILE A 47 3.64 3.13 4.65
N LEU A 48 3.23 1.94 5.06
CA LEU A 48 2.75 1.67 6.41
C LEU A 48 3.93 1.21 7.25
N LYS A 49 4.15 1.84 8.40
CA LYS A 49 5.23 1.52 9.33
C LYS A 49 4.70 1.22 10.72
N GLN A 50 5.46 0.40 11.44
CA GLN A 50 5.34 0.22 12.89
C GLN A 50 6.67 0.65 13.51
N GLY A 51 6.72 1.84 14.11
CA GLY A 51 7.98 2.50 14.43
C GLY A 51 8.86 2.65 13.19
N MET A 52 10.05 2.03 13.18
CA MET A 52 10.97 2.07 12.03
C MET A 52 10.72 0.95 11.00
N ALA A 53 9.97 -0.09 11.36
CA ALA A 53 9.77 -1.24 10.49
C ALA A 53 8.67 -0.99 9.46
N VAL A 54 8.98 -1.17 8.17
CA VAL A 54 7.98 -1.14 7.09
C VAL A 54 7.13 -2.40 7.14
N LYS A 55 5.81 -2.24 7.12
CA LYS A 55 4.82 -3.33 7.21
C LYS A 55 4.08 -3.57 5.90
N ALA A 56 3.84 -2.52 5.12
CA ALA A 56 3.26 -2.62 3.79
C ALA A 56 3.72 -1.46 2.91
N ARG A 57 3.63 -1.62 1.59
CA ARG A 57 3.95 -0.58 0.59
C ARG A 57 2.83 -0.48 -0.42
N SER A 58 2.39 0.73 -0.72
CA SER A 58 1.38 0.98 -1.75
C SER A 58 1.85 0.61 -3.16
N GLY A 59 3.16 0.49 -3.37
CA GLY A 59 3.72 0.51 -4.72
C GLY A 59 3.61 1.90 -5.37
N MET A 60 4.03 2.00 -6.63
CA MET A 60 4.08 3.29 -7.33
C MET A 60 2.70 3.73 -7.81
N TRP A 61 2.50 5.05 -7.91
CA TRP A 61 1.35 5.62 -8.59
C TRP A 61 1.42 5.36 -10.09
N ASN A 62 0.38 4.76 -10.67
CA ASN A 62 0.33 4.39 -12.09
C ASN A 62 -0.60 5.29 -12.93
N GLY A 63 -1.04 6.43 -12.39
CA GLY A 63 -2.01 7.33 -13.03
C GLY A 63 -3.47 7.04 -12.68
N LEU A 64 -3.79 5.82 -12.24
CA LEU A 64 -5.13 5.43 -11.79
C LEU A 64 -5.19 5.21 -10.28
N GLY A 65 -4.12 4.69 -9.70
CA GLY A 65 -4.04 4.36 -8.29
C GLY A 65 -2.63 3.93 -7.91
N PHE A 66 -2.42 3.58 -6.65
CA PHE A 66 -1.21 2.89 -6.22
C PHE A 66 -1.31 1.39 -6.56
N SER A 67 -0.23 0.80 -7.08
CA SER A 67 -0.27 -0.56 -7.63
C SER A 67 -0.64 -1.66 -6.62
N GLY A 68 -0.27 -1.49 -5.35
CA GLY A 68 -0.58 -2.35 -4.21
C GLY A 68 -1.73 -1.84 -3.35
N MET A 69 -2.54 -0.89 -3.84
CA MET A 69 -3.80 -0.47 -3.21
C MET A 69 -4.91 -0.44 -4.27
N PRO A 70 -5.29 -1.58 -4.86
CA PRO A 70 -6.21 -1.62 -6.00
C PRO A 70 -7.61 -1.10 -5.68
N ILE A 71 -8.00 -1.06 -4.40
CA ILE A 71 -9.27 -0.50 -3.94
C ILE A 71 -9.33 1.03 -4.14
N MET A 72 -8.17 1.69 -4.23
CA MET A 72 -8.07 3.14 -4.44
C MET A 72 -8.04 3.54 -5.93
N LYS A 73 -8.59 2.70 -6.81
CA LYS A 73 -8.84 3.06 -8.21
C LYS A 73 -10.04 4.02 -8.30
N PRO A 74 -10.17 4.79 -9.40
CA PRO A 74 -11.29 5.70 -9.58
C PRO A 74 -12.61 4.93 -9.48
N ASN A 75 -13.55 5.46 -8.71
CA ASN A 75 -14.86 4.85 -8.49
C ASN A 75 -15.93 5.94 -8.41
N THR A 76 -17.18 5.55 -8.16
CA THR A 76 -18.33 6.46 -8.16
C THR A 76 -18.43 7.37 -6.94
N LEU A 77 -17.60 7.15 -5.91
CA LEU A 77 -17.60 7.94 -4.67
C LEU A 77 -16.35 8.81 -4.54
N TYR A 78 -15.19 8.29 -4.92
CA TYR A 78 -13.89 8.88 -4.63
C TYR A 78 -13.12 9.21 -5.91
N ASN A 79 -12.49 10.39 -5.90
CA ASN A 79 -11.43 10.75 -6.83
C ASN A 79 -10.09 10.78 -6.08
N PHE A 80 -9.24 9.81 -6.36
CA PHE A 80 -7.91 9.70 -5.78
C PHE A 80 -6.88 10.39 -6.67
N THR A 81 -6.01 11.20 -6.09
CA THR A 81 -4.99 11.92 -6.84
C THR A 81 -3.64 11.87 -6.16
N TYR A 82 -2.59 11.84 -6.98
CA TYR A 82 -1.22 11.95 -6.55
C TYR A 82 -0.56 13.12 -7.27
N ILE A 83 -0.12 14.10 -6.51
CA ILE A 83 0.62 15.25 -7.01
C ILE A 83 2.11 14.99 -6.77
N SER A 84 2.92 15.09 -7.83
CA SER A 84 4.37 14.98 -7.75
C SER A 84 5.01 16.01 -8.67
N ASN A 85 5.51 17.08 -8.07
CA ASN A 85 6.26 18.12 -8.76
C ASN A 85 7.49 18.53 -7.92
N GLN A 86 8.24 19.55 -8.35
CA GLN A 86 9.46 19.97 -7.66
C GLN A 86 9.20 20.58 -6.27
N ARG A 87 7.98 21.03 -5.99
CA ARG A 87 7.60 21.73 -4.75
C ARG A 87 6.85 20.83 -3.77
N GLU A 88 6.01 19.94 -4.29
CA GLU A 88 5.08 19.15 -3.48
C GLU A 88 4.93 17.73 -4.05
N LYS A 89 4.85 16.77 -3.12
CA LYS A 89 4.66 15.35 -3.39
C LYS A 89 3.69 14.80 -2.36
N TYR A 90 2.42 14.65 -2.74
CA TYR A 90 1.40 14.19 -1.82
C TYR A 90 0.29 13.41 -2.52
N PHE A 91 -0.30 12.50 -1.76
CA PHE A 91 -1.54 11.81 -2.06
C PHE A 91 -2.71 12.55 -1.40
N THR A 92 -3.83 12.67 -2.10
CA THR A 92 -5.10 13.19 -1.56
C THR A 92 -6.27 12.48 -2.21
N TYR A 93 -7.44 12.57 -1.58
CA TYR A 93 -8.69 12.15 -2.19
C TYR A 93 -9.76 13.20 -2.02
N GLU A 94 -10.73 13.21 -2.93
CA GLU A 94 -11.92 14.04 -2.85
C GLU A 94 -13.16 13.17 -3.06
N LEU A 95 -14.28 13.56 -2.45
CA LEU A 95 -15.58 12.95 -2.70
C LEU A 95 -16.23 13.58 -3.93
N LEU A 96 -16.73 12.75 -4.84
CA LEU A 96 -17.46 13.20 -6.03
C LEU A 96 -18.80 13.87 -5.65
N ASN A 97 -19.47 13.37 -4.60
CA ASN A 97 -20.62 14.02 -3.99
C ASN A 97 -20.20 14.67 -2.67
N LYS A 98 -20.18 16.01 -2.65
CA LYS A 98 -19.74 16.81 -1.50
C LYS A 98 -20.66 16.75 -0.28
N SER A 99 -21.88 16.23 -0.42
CA SER A 99 -22.80 16.02 0.71
C SER A 99 -22.53 14.73 1.48
N VAL A 100 -21.72 13.83 0.92
CA VAL A 100 -21.32 12.58 1.58
C VAL A 100 -20.20 12.88 2.58
N ILE A 101 -20.19 12.17 3.70
CA ILE A 101 -19.13 12.26 4.70
C ILE A 101 -18.26 11.01 4.60
N SER A 102 -16.95 11.20 4.63
CA SER A 102 -15.96 10.13 4.60
C SER A 102 -14.80 10.45 5.53
N LYS A 103 -14.16 9.40 6.05
CA LYS A 103 -12.97 9.50 6.88
C LYS A 103 -12.00 8.36 6.61
N MET A 104 -10.70 8.66 6.61
CA MET A 104 -9.64 7.65 6.70
C MET A 104 -9.20 7.49 8.14
N VAL A 105 -9.03 6.24 8.59
CA VAL A 105 -8.62 5.90 9.94
C VAL A 105 -7.54 4.83 9.89
N LEU A 106 -6.43 5.09 10.57
CA LEU A 106 -5.43 4.08 10.90
C LEU A 106 -5.70 3.58 12.32
N ASP A 107 -6.10 2.33 12.47
CA ASP A 107 -6.40 1.74 13.78
C ASP A 107 -5.13 1.34 14.55
N GLU A 108 -5.29 0.97 15.82
CA GLU A 108 -4.20 0.53 16.71
C GLU A 108 -3.52 -0.77 16.26
N SER A 109 -4.17 -1.53 15.36
CA SER A 109 -3.64 -2.76 14.77
C SER A 109 -2.80 -2.51 13.51
N GLY A 110 -2.78 -1.26 13.03
CA GLY A 110 -2.07 -0.85 11.82
C GLY A 110 -2.86 -1.08 10.53
N LYS A 111 -4.19 -1.18 10.61
CA LYS A 111 -5.05 -1.24 9.43
C LYS A 111 -5.53 0.16 9.06
N MET A 112 -5.27 0.55 7.82
CA MET A 112 -5.85 1.74 7.22
C MET A 112 -7.19 1.39 6.60
N GLU A 113 -8.24 2.09 7.02
CA GLU A 113 -9.59 1.91 6.54
C GLU A 113 -10.18 3.24 6.05
N LEU A 114 -10.98 3.16 5.00
CA LEU A 114 -11.73 4.28 4.46
C LEU A 114 -13.22 4.04 4.75
N PHE A 115 -13.80 4.92 5.56
CA PHE A 115 -15.20 4.86 5.97
C PHE A 115 -16.03 5.89 5.22
N THR A 116 -17.23 5.49 4.79
CA THR A 116 -18.24 6.37 4.20
C THR A 116 -19.51 6.31 5.05
N TRP A 117 -20.10 7.45 5.35
CA TRP A 117 -21.37 7.50 6.07
C TRP A 117 -22.53 7.13 5.14
N ASN A 118 -23.37 6.18 5.57
CA ASN A 118 -24.61 5.81 4.90
C ASN A 118 -25.79 6.47 5.61
N ASP A 119 -26.40 7.47 4.98
CA ASP A 119 -27.54 8.19 5.54
C ASP A 119 -28.80 7.35 5.71
N LEU A 120 -29.03 6.36 4.83
CA LEU A 120 -30.21 5.50 4.88
C LEU A 120 -30.12 4.53 6.06
N ALA A 121 -28.97 3.90 6.25
CA ALA A 121 -28.73 2.92 7.31
C ALA A 121 -28.22 3.53 8.63
N ARG A 122 -27.90 4.84 8.63
CA ARG A 122 -27.36 5.60 9.77
C ARG A 122 -26.11 4.94 10.39
N ASN A 123 -25.21 4.44 9.53
CA ASN A 123 -23.99 3.77 9.95
C ASN A 123 -22.79 4.10 9.04
N TRP A 124 -21.60 3.76 9.51
CA TRP A 124 -20.37 3.82 8.71
C TRP A 124 -20.18 2.52 7.93
N ILE A 125 -19.90 2.64 6.63
CA ILE A 125 -19.47 1.54 5.78
C ILE A 125 -17.97 1.71 5.54
N GLY A 126 -17.17 0.79 6.08
CA GLY A 126 -15.71 0.78 5.96
C GLY A 126 -15.22 -0.25 4.95
N PHE A 127 -14.09 0.06 4.30
CA PHE A 127 -13.29 -0.92 3.59
C PHE A 127 -11.82 -0.75 3.90
N SER A 128 -11.10 -1.86 4.02
CA SER A 128 -9.66 -1.86 4.26
C SER A 128 -8.92 -1.37 3.02
N VAL A 129 -7.97 -0.47 3.22
CA VAL A 129 -7.12 0.10 2.17
C VAL A 129 -5.76 -0.58 2.17
N VAL A 130 -5.15 -0.73 3.35
CA VAL A 130 -3.89 -1.48 3.53
C VAL A 130 -3.71 -1.90 5.00
N PRO A 131 -3.23 -3.12 5.28
CA PRO A 131 -3.22 -4.27 4.37
C PRO A 131 -4.65 -4.78 4.12
N VAL A 132 -4.90 -5.28 2.91
CA VAL A 132 -6.15 -5.95 2.49
C VAL A 132 -6.04 -7.46 2.72
N ASP A 133 -4.88 -8.03 2.38
CA ASP A 133 -4.62 -9.46 2.56
C ASP A 133 -3.18 -9.74 3.02
N LYS A 134 -2.81 -11.03 3.07
CA LYS A 134 -1.51 -11.46 3.58
C LYS A 134 -0.35 -11.04 2.67
N CYS A 135 -0.57 -10.91 1.36
CA CYS A 135 0.45 -10.55 0.38
C CYS A 135 0.87 -9.09 0.44
N ASP A 136 0.08 -8.23 1.08
CA ASP A 136 0.46 -6.84 1.36
C ASP A 136 1.57 -6.71 2.41
N ALA A 137 1.84 -7.78 3.17
CA ALA A 137 2.91 -7.81 4.14
C ALA A 137 4.27 -7.61 3.45
N TYR A 138 4.99 -6.58 3.88
CA TYR A 138 6.23 -6.18 3.26
C TYR A 138 7.28 -7.31 3.28
N ALA A 139 7.84 -7.60 2.10
CA ALA A 139 8.90 -8.59 1.89
C ALA A 139 8.53 -10.03 2.30
N LEU A 140 7.24 -10.40 2.32
CA LEU A 140 6.78 -11.74 2.72
C LEU A 140 7.48 -12.89 1.96
N CYS A 141 7.66 -12.76 0.65
CA CYS A 141 8.21 -13.82 -0.21
C CYS A 141 9.70 -13.65 -0.58
N GLY A 142 10.40 -12.72 0.06
CA GLY A 142 11.81 -12.46 -0.22
C GLY A 142 12.10 -11.95 -1.64
N VAL A 143 13.38 -11.84 -1.97
CA VAL A 143 13.85 -11.35 -3.28
C VAL A 143 13.46 -12.31 -4.41
N ASN A 144 12.99 -11.78 -5.54
CA ASN A 144 12.52 -12.55 -6.71
C ASN A 144 11.40 -13.58 -6.42
N GLY A 145 10.81 -13.53 -5.23
CA GLY A 145 9.59 -14.27 -4.89
C GLY A 145 8.34 -13.48 -5.28
N ILE A 146 7.25 -14.20 -5.47
CA ILE A 146 5.93 -13.68 -5.81
C ILE A 146 4.91 -14.22 -4.82
N CYS A 147 4.06 -13.33 -4.30
CA CYS A 147 2.96 -13.72 -3.43
C CYS A 147 1.70 -13.97 -4.25
N SER A 148 1.00 -15.06 -3.97
CA SER A 148 -0.23 -15.43 -4.65
C SER A 148 -1.20 -16.07 -3.66
N LEU A 149 -2.42 -15.54 -3.60
CA LEU A 149 -3.50 -16.11 -2.80
C LEU A 149 -4.14 -17.35 -3.43
N SER A 150 -3.97 -17.55 -4.74
CA SER A 150 -4.58 -18.66 -5.47
C SER A 150 -3.78 -19.96 -5.41
N ASN A 151 -2.52 -19.90 -5.00
CA ASN A 151 -1.62 -21.04 -4.98
C ASN A 151 -1.73 -21.80 -3.64
N SER A 152 -1.41 -23.10 -3.67
CA SER A 152 -1.36 -23.93 -2.45
C SER A 152 -0.31 -23.45 -1.44
N GLN A 153 0.74 -22.78 -1.94
CA GLN A 153 1.74 -22.07 -1.16
C GLN A 153 1.61 -20.57 -1.43
N THR A 154 1.57 -19.76 -0.37
CA THR A 154 1.41 -18.30 -0.46
C THR A 154 2.53 -17.62 -1.24
N CYS A 155 3.75 -18.16 -1.14
CA CYS A 155 4.92 -17.66 -1.86
C CYS A 155 5.39 -18.70 -2.90
N GLY A 156 5.92 -18.19 -4.01
CA GLY A 156 6.62 -18.96 -5.01
C GLY A 156 7.71 -18.13 -5.68
N CYS A 157 8.48 -18.74 -6.56
CA CYS A 157 9.51 -18.04 -7.32
C CYS A 157 8.97 -17.54 -8.67
N LEU A 158 9.51 -16.41 -9.13
CA LEU A 158 9.32 -15.98 -10.52
C LEU A 158 9.81 -17.06 -11.50
N ASN A 159 9.28 -17.04 -12.73
CA ASN A 159 9.71 -17.98 -13.76
C ASN A 159 11.23 -17.86 -14.01
N ARG A 160 11.91 -19.00 -14.08
CA ARG A 160 13.39 -19.15 -14.15
C ARG A 160 14.15 -18.82 -12.87
N PHE A 161 13.47 -18.83 -11.73
CA PHE A 161 14.07 -18.77 -10.40
C PHE A 161 13.70 -20.00 -9.58
N ILE A 162 14.58 -20.39 -8.66
CA ILE A 162 14.40 -21.49 -7.71
C ILE A 162 14.59 -20.98 -6.27
N PRO A 163 13.94 -21.60 -5.28
CA PRO A 163 14.11 -21.22 -3.88
C PRO A 163 15.57 -21.34 -3.45
N THR A 164 16.07 -20.32 -2.75
CA THR A 164 17.44 -20.37 -2.19
C THR A 164 17.50 -21.30 -0.99
N ASN A 165 16.42 -21.32 -0.19
CA ASN A 165 16.18 -22.29 0.87
C ASN A 165 14.87 -23.02 0.56
N TRP A 166 14.87 -24.34 0.74
CA TRP A 166 13.69 -25.20 0.54
C TRP A 166 12.87 -25.37 1.81
N GLU A 167 13.39 -24.91 2.95
CA GLU A 167 12.63 -24.84 4.19
C GLU A 167 11.50 -23.81 4.06
N THR A 168 10.47 -23.93 4.89
CA THR A 168 9.23 -23.13 4.90
C THR A 168 9.42 -21.60 4.98
N ASP A 169 10.66 -21.13 5.07
CA ASP A 169 11.05 -19.74 5.15
C ASP A 169 11.36 -19.14 3.76
N TRP A 170 10.35 -18.46 3.20
CA TRP A 170 10.47 -17.75 1.92
C TRP A 170 11.22 -16.42 2.02
N THR A 171 11.63 -15.97 3.21
CA THR A 171 12.35 -14.69 3.37
C THR A 171 13.71 -14.69 2.65
N SER A 172 14.31 -15.87 2.49
CA SER A 172 15.54 -16.07 1.70
C SER A 172 15.36 -15.86 0.19
N GLY A 173 14.11 -15.80 -0.28
CA GLY A 173 13.76 -15.55 -1.67
C GLY A 173 14.25 -16.61 -2.65
N CYS A 174 14.44 -16.19 -3.89
CA CYS A 174 14.74 -17.06 -5.02
C CYS A 174 15.98 -16.61 -5.80
N ALA A 175 16.76 -17.58 -6.25
CA ALA A 175 17.95 -17.38 -7.07
C ALA A 175 17.66 -17.73 -8.55
N ARG A 176 18.33 -17.05 -9.48
CA ARG A 176 18.23 -17.37 -10.91
C ARG A 176 18.80 -18.77 -11.16
N ILE A 177 18.11 -19.55 -11.99
CA ILE A 177 18.61 -20.86 -12.42
C ILE A 177 19.86 -20.72 -13.29
N MET A 178 19.93 -19.66 -14.10
CA MET A 178 21.05 -19.38 -15.00
C MET A 178 21.63 -17.99 -14.73
N SER A 179 22.95 -17.88 -14.80
CA SER A 179 23.63 -16.59 -14.77
C SER A 179 23.35 -15.79 -16.04
N LEU A 180 23.25 -14.48 -15.90
CA LEU A 180 23.07 -13.55 -17.03
C LEU A 180 24.38 -13.46 -17.83
N ASP A 181 24.26 -13.39 -19.15
CA ASP A 181 25.37 -13.19 -20.07
C ASP A 181 24.98 -12.15 -21.12
N CYS A 182 25.32 -10.89 -20.82
CA CYS A 182 24.94 -9.74 -21.63
C CYS A 182 25.40 -9.87 -23.09
N GLN A 183 26.55 -10.50 -23.34
CA GLN A 183 27.07 -10.66 -24.70
C GLN A 183 26.29 -11.70 -25.52
N LYS A 184 25.62 -12.65 -24.87
CA LYS A 184 24.82 -13.68 -25.53
C LYS A 184 23.36 -13.28 -25.76
N GLY A 185 22.99 -12.04 -25.42
CA GLY A 185 21.66 -11.50 -25.66
C GLY A 185 20.62 -11.99 -24.67
N ASP A 186 20.81 -11.65 -23.39
CA ASP A 186 19.79 -11.87 -22.36
C ASP A 186 18.44 -11.25 -22.75
N GLY A 187 17.35 -11.89 -22.33
CA GLY A 187 15.97 -11.45 -22.61
C GLY A 187 15.15 -11.20 -21.35
N PHE A 188 13.91 -10.78 -21.55
CA PHE A 188 12.96 -10.49 -20.47
C PHE A 188 11.74 -11.42 -20.55
N ILE A 189 11.28 -11.89 -19.40
CA ILE A 189 10.01 -12.62 -19.27
C ILE A 189 8.97 -11.66 -18.69
N LYS A 190 7.85 -11.51 -19.37
CA LYS A 190 6.73 -10.69 -18.89
C LYS A 190 6.04 -11.41 -17.72
N VAL A 191 5.91 -10.72 -16.59
CA VAL A 191 5.11 -11.16 -15.45
C VAL A 191 3.71 -10.55 -15.57
N PHE A 192 2.68 -11.37 -15.39
CA PHE A 192 1.30 -10.90 -15.50
C PHE A 192 0.68 -10.65 -14.13
N GLN A 193 -0.19 -9.65 -14.06
CA GLN A 193 -0.77 -9.18 -12.81
C GLN A 193 -1.66 -10.22 -12.13
N HIS A 194 -2.30 -11.15 -12.86
CA HIS A 194 -3.07 -12.25 -12.24
C HIS A 194 -2.20 -13.28 -11.50
N GLN A 195 -0.87 -13.20 -11.67
CA GLN A 195 0.09 -14.04 -10.96
C GLN A 195 0.55 -13.39 -9.65
N ILE A 196 0.24 -12.11 -9.45
CA ILE A 196 0.62 -11.27 -8.32
C ILE A 196 -0.66 -10.96 -7.53
N ALA A 197 -0.66 -11.24 -6.23
CA ALA A 197 -1.67 -10.68 -5.33
C ALA A 197 -1.37 -9.20 -5.06
#